data_AF-A0A1F9BWF0-F1
#
_entry.id   AF-A0A1F9BWF0-F1
#
_cell.length_a   1.000
_cell.length_b   1.000
_cell.length_c   1.000
_cell.angle_alpha   90.00
_cell.angle_beta   90.00
_cell.angle_gamma   90.00
#
_symmetry.space_group_name_H-M   'P 1'
#
loop_
_entity.id
_entity.type
_entity.pdbx_description
1 polymer ?
#
loop_
_entity_poly.entity_id
_entity_poly.type
_entity_poly.pdbx_seq_one_letter_code
_entity_poly.pdbx_strand_id
1 'polypeptide(L)'
;MKMGVNLNKPHLWKEDIARSVDLYNQWFLNFAPNTYREERVKATRHVQDMLHRTKHLRNLTPHELRSDPSILFALRMATAPPIARDRLVGLAGISKSLVKNMELEHRLPPQMKATTLDANLRKITEMIIRLVDIDIFPWLGEDREPTKQEVYRAATIVADRLCGANADPIVRNAQEKRQLEKIKKWLEGHGYNDMSGKVTLDKMKPGMFAFRLNVP
;
A
#
# COMPACT_ATOMS: atom_id res chain seq x y z
N MET A 1 -43.92 -14.62 5.13
CA MET A 1 -42.46 -14.38 5.00
C MET A 1 -42.16 -13.98 3.57
N LYS A 2 -41.64 -12.78 3.32
CA LYS A 2 -41.29 -12.35 1.96
C LYS A 2 -40.07 -13.15 1.47
N MET A 3 -40.23 -13.72 0.27
CA MET A 3 -39.32 -14.60 -0.48
C MET A 3 -37.84 -14.28 -0.35
N GLY A 4 -37.02 -15.34 -0.38
CA GLY A 4 -35.56 -15.27 -0.39
C GLY A 4 -35.00 -14.30 -1.42
N VAL A 5 -33.81 -13.78 -1.11
CA VAL A 5 -33.05 -12.81 -1.91
C VAL A 5 -32.87 -13.33 -3.33
N ASN A 6 -33.75 -12.91 -4.25
CA ASN A 6 -33.76 -12.99 -5.72
C ASN A 6 -33.12 -14.21 -6.43
N LEU A 7 -32.77 -15.29 -5.74
CA LEU A 7 -32.05 -16.45 -6.27
C LEU A 7 -32.87 -17.15 -7.36
N ASN A 8 -34.19 -17.14 -7.21
CA ASN A 8 -35.14 -17.71 -8.16
C ASN A 8 -35.75 -16.66 -9.12
N LYS A 9 -35.20 -15.44 -9.19
CA LYS A 9 -35.71 -14.34 -10.03
C LYS A 9 -34.62 -13.72 -10.93
N PRO A 10 -34.04 -14.50 -11.85
CA PRO A 10 -32.94 -14.03 -12.71
C PRO A 10 -33.30 -12.83 -13.59
N HIS A 11 -34.58 -12.63 -13.92
CA HIS A 11 -35.06 -11.46 -14.66
C HIS A 11 -34.80 -10.13 -13.91
N LEU A 12 -34.64 -10.15 -12.59
CA LEU A 12 -34.33 -8.96 -11.77
C LEU A 12 -32.83 -8.69 -11.62
N TRP A 13 -31.97 -9.66 -11.97
CA TRP A 13 -30.53 -9.57 -11.69
C TRP A 13 -29.86 -8.42 -12.44
N LYS A 14 -30.27 -8.12 -13.67
CA LYS A 14 -29.68 -7.00 -14.44
C LYS A 14 -29.86 -5.67 -13.72
N GLU A 15 -31.05 -5.40 -13.22
CA GLU A 15 -31.36 -4.17 -12.47
C GLU A 15 -30.66 -4.16 -11.11
N ASP A 16 -30.63 -5.30 -10.40
CA ASP A 16 -29.89 -5.43 -9.14
C ASP A 16 -28.39 -5.17 -9.31
N ILE A 17 -27.78 -5.70 -10.38
CA ILE A 17 -26.38 -5.47 -10.72
C ILE A 17 -26.14 -3.98 -11.01
N ALA A 18 -26.99 -3.35 -11.82
CA ALA A 18 -26.87 -1.92 -12.12
C ALA A 18 -26.92 -1.07 -10.85
N ARG A 19 -27.89 -1.33 -9.95
CA ARG A 19 -27.99 -0.64 -8.66
C ARG A 19 -26.79 -0.87 -7.75
N SER A 20 -26.22 -2.07 -7.77
CA SER A 20 -24.99 -2.40 -7.03
C SER A 20 -23.79 -1.61 -7.56
N VAL A 21 -23.65 -1.50 -8.89
CA VAL A 21 -22.62 -0.71 -9.55
C VAL A 21 -22.78 0.77 -9.21
N ASP A 22 -23.99 1.33 -9.29
CA ASP A 22 -24.25 2.73 -8.95
C ASP A 22 -23.92 3.03 -7.48
N LEU A 23 -24.25 2.10 -6.58
CA LEU A 23 -23.92 2.22 -5.15
C LEU A 23 -22.40 2.24 -4.88
N TYR A 24 -21.62 1.51 -5.69
CA TYR A 24 -20.16 1.57 -5.65
C TYR A 24 -19.66 2.87 -6.27
N ASN A 25 -20.14 3.24 -7.45
CA ASN A 25 -19.70 4.44 -8.17
C ASN A 25 -19.92 5.71 -7.35
N GLN A 26 -21.10 5.85 -6.75
CA GLN A 26 -21.41 7.00 -5.89
C GLN A 26 -20.44 7.09 -4.70
N TRP A 27 -20.09 5.94 -4.10
CA TRP A 27 -19.11 5.94 -3.01
C TRP A 27 -17.71 6.27 -3.50
N PHE A 28 -17.30 5.69 -4.62
CA PHE A 28 -15.98 5.90 -5.20
C PHE A 28 -15.76 7.38 -5.50
N LEU A 29 -16.71 8.03 -6.16
CA LEU A 29 -16.65 9.47 -6.50
C LEU A 29 -16.48 10.36 -5.26
N ASN A 30 -17.05 9.97 -4.11
CA ASN A 30 -17.00 10.75 -2.89
C ASN A 30 -15.77 10.44 -2.01
N PHE A 31 -15.21 9.25 -2.12
CA PHE A 31 -14.14 8.77 -1.23
C PHE A 31 -12.78 8.79 -1.91
N ALA A 32 -12.63 8.10 -3.05
CA ALA A 32 -11.33 7.83 -3.65
C ALA A 32 -10.56 9.10 -4.06
N PRO A 33 -11.17 10.11 -4.73
CA PRO A 33 -10.44 11.33 -5.11
C PRO A 33 -9.89 12.11 -3.91
N ASN A 34 -10.66 12.19 -2.81
CA ASN A 34 -10.24 12.93 -1.63
C ASN A 34 -9.12 12.19 -0.88
N THR A 35 -9.28 10.88 -0.67
CA THR A 35 -8.23 10.03 -0.09
C THR A 35 -6.94 10.11 -0.90
N TYR A 36 -7.02 10.04 -2.23
CA TYR A 36 -5.83 10.14 -3.09
C TYR A 36 -5.14 11.50 -2.94
N ARG A 37 -5.89 12.62 -2.89
CA ARG A 37 -5.31 13.96 -2.68
C ARG A 37 -4.60 14.08 -1.33
N GLU A 38 -5.22 13.58 -0.26
CA GLU A 38 -4.64 13.60 1.08
C GLU A 38 -3.35 12.77 1.15
N GLU A 39 -3.36 11.57 0.57
CA GLU A 39 -2.18 10.71 0.50
C GLU A 39 -1.07 11.32 -0.36
N ARG A 40 -1.40 12.00 -1.46
CA ARG A 40 -0.42 12.72 -2.28
C ARG A 40 0.31 13.80 -1.48
N VAL A 41 -0.39 14.56 -0.64
CA VAL A 41 0.25 15.58 0.22
C VAL A 41 1.23 14.93 1.20
N LYS A 42 0.85 13.83 1.84
CA LYS A 42 1.73 13.08 2.76
C LYS A 42 2.94 12.50 2.02
N ALA A 43 2.70 11.87 0.87
CA ALA A 43 3.74 11.29 0.03
C ALA A 43 4.75 12.36 -0.44
N THR A 44 4.27 13.55 -0.82
CA THR A 44 5.14 14.66 -1.26
C THR A 44 6.08 15.09 -0.14
N ARG A 45 5.57 15.26 1.09
CA ARG A 45 6.40 15.60 2.25
C ARG A 45 7.43 14.51 2.53
N HIS A 46 6.99 13.24 2.57
CA HIS A 46 7.87 12.09 2.80
C HIS A 46 9.02 12.01 1.78
N VAL A 47 8.72 12.24 0.51
CA VAL A 47 9.73 12.24 -0.55
C VAL A 47 10.67 13.44 -0.43
N GLN A 48 10.18 14.63 -0.09
CA GLN A 48 11.02 15.80 0.15
C GLN A 48 12.00 15.57 1.32
N ASP A 49 11.54 14.99 2.41
CA ASP A 49 12.37 14.66 3.57
C ASP A 49 13.43 13.60 3.22
N MET A 50 13.04 12.56 2.47
CA MET A 50 13.97 11.55 1.95
C MET A 50 15.04 12.19 1.04
N LEU A 51 14.66 13.09 0.13
CA LEU A 51 15.61 13.79 -0.73
C LEU A 51 16.54 14.67 0.11
N HIS A 52 16.03 15.41 1.10
CA HIS A 52 16.88 16.24 1.95
C HIS A 52 17.93 15.41 2.72
N ARG A 53 17.49 14.32 3.36
CA ARG A 53 18.37 13.41 4.13
C ARG A 53 19.49 12.80 3.28
N THR A 54 19.18 12.44 2.04
CA THR A 54 20.11 11.77 1.13
C THR A 54 20.96 12.74 0.31
N LYS A 55 20.93 14.05 0.63
CA LYS A 55 21.53 15.13 -0.19
C LYS A 55 21.10 15.01 -1.65
N HIS A 56 19.80 14.94 -1.86
CA HIS A 56 19.15 14.74 -3.15
C HIS A 56 19.65 13.47 -3.86
N LEU A 57 19.71 12.36 -3.14
CA LEU A 57 20.28 11.07 -3.58
C LEU A 57 21.78 11.07 -3.92
N ARG A 58 22.48 12.21 -3.86
CA ARG A 58 23.93 12.28 -4.10
C ARG A 58 24.75 11.59 -3.00
N ASN A 59 24.16 11.42 -1.81
CA ASN A 59 24.82 10.78 -0.68
C ASN A 59 23.86 9.83 0.06
N LEU A 60 23.38 8.80 -0.64
CA LEU A 60 22.61 7.72 -0.03
C LEU A 60 23.56 6.71 0.65
N THR A 61 23.54 6.68 1.97
CA THR A 61 24.39 5.77 2.77
C THR A 61 23.56 4.84 3.66
N PRO A 62 24.11 3.71 4.13
CA PRO A 62 23.43 2.82 5.06
C PRO A 62 22.96 3.51 6.35
N HIS A 63 23.64 4.59 6.74
CA HIS A 63 23.26 5.38 7.91
C HIS A 63 21.87 5.98 7.77
N GLU A 64 21.49 6.46 6.58
CA GLU A 64 20.16 7.04 6.36
C GLU A 64 19.05 6.00 6.50
N LEU A 65 19.26 4.79 5.97
CA LEU A 65 18.32 3.68 6.16
C LEU A 65 18.26 3.17 7.60
N ARG A 66 19.35 3.34 8.36
CA ARG A 66 19.40 2.99 9.78
C ARG A 66 18.67 4.02 10.64
N SER A 67 18.84 5.30 10.33
CA SER A 67 18.21 6.40 11.06
C SER A 67 16.73 6.53 10.75
N ASP A 68 16.34 6.27 9.51
CA ASP A 68 14.94 6.24 9.08
C ASP A 68 14.69 5.10 8.08
N PRO A 69 14.34 3.90 8.56
CA PRO A 69 14.06 2.76 7.70
C PRO A 69 12.89 2.97 6.73
N SER A 70 11.98 3.90 7.04
CA SER A 70 10.74 4.10 6.29
C SER A 70 10.96 4.78 4.93
N ILE A 71 12.11 5.45 4.74
CA ILE A 71 12.46 6.08 3.46
C ILE A 71 12.71 5.06 2.35
N LEU A 72 12.93 3.77 2.69
CA LEU A 72 13.17 2.71 1.72
C LEU A 72 12.05 2.62 0.66
N PHE A 73 10.80 2.85 1.05
CA PHE A 73 9.70 2.83 0.10
C PHE A 73 9.81 3.97 -0.92
N ALA A 74 10.08 5.20 -0.47
CA ALA A 74 10.30 6.33 -1.36
C ALA A 74 11.51 6.10 -2.28
N LEU A 75 12.59 5.52 -1.76
CA LEU A 75 13.78 5.15 -2.53
C LEU A 75 13.45 4.11 -3.62
N ARG A 76 12.61 3.11 -3.36
CA ARG A 76 12.16 2.17 -4.40
C ARG A 76 11.30 2.84 -5.47
N MET A 77 10.55 3.88 -5.13
CA MET A 77 9.74 4.63 -6.11
C MET A 77 10.57 5.60 -6.95
N ALA A 78 11.79 5.91 -6.50
CA ALA A 78 12.78 6.73 -7.19
C ALA A 78 13.58 5.95 -8.27
N THR A 79 13.37 4.64 -8.43
CA THR A 79 14.09 3.83 -9.42
C THR A 79 13.38 3.81 -10.78
N ALA A 80 14.12 3.46 -11.84
CA ALA A 80 13.60 3.21 -13.19
C ALA A 80 13.78 1.72 -13.60
N PRO A 81 12.70 0.93 -13.66
CA PRO A 81 11.34 1.24 -13.21
C PRO A 81 11.24 1.26 -11.67
N PRO A 82 10.14 1.79 -11.08
CA PRO A 82 9.85 1.61 -9.66
C PRO A 82 9.82 0.12 -9.31
N ILE A 83 10.65 -0.32 -8.36
CA ILE A 83 10.80 -1.75 -8.04
C ILE A 83 9.89 -2.15 -6.89
N ALA A 84 9.26 -3.33 -6.95
CA ALA A 84 8.51 -3.91 -5.83
C ALA A 84 9.44 -4.44 -4.72
N ARG A 85 8.93 -4.64 -3.49
CA ARG A 85 9.70 -5.21 -2.37
C ARG A 85 10.34 -6.55 -2.71
N ASP A 86 9.58 -7.48 -3.29
CA ASP A 86 10.09 -8.81 -3.65
C ASP A 86 11.15 -8.73 -4.77
N ARG A 87 11.06 -7.71 -5.65
CA ARG A 87 12.09 -7.45 -6.66
C ARG A 87 13.38 -6.95 -6.03
N LEU A 88 13.31 -6.02 -5.08
CA LEU A 88 14.48 -5.56 -4.31
C LEU A 88 15.13 -6.72 -3.55
N VAL A 89 14.32 -7.56 -2.89
CA VAL A 89 14.77 -8.77 -2.18
C VAL A 89 15.59 -9.67 -3.10
N GLY A 90 15.06 -9.97 -4.30
CA GLY A 90 15.73 -10.82 -5.28
C GLY A 90 17.00 -10.20 -5.86
N LEU A 91 16.98 -8.90 -6.21
CA LEU A 91 18.13 -8.23 -6.82
C LEU A 91 19.28 -7.99 -5.83
N ALA A 92 18.97 -7.57 -4.61
CA ALA A 92 19.98 -7.25 -3.60
C ALA A 92 20.43 -8.49 -2.80
N GLY A 93 19.74 -9.63 -2.93
CA GLY A 93 20.05 -10.85 -2.16
C GLY A 93 19.94 -10.62 -0.65
N ILE A 94 18.86 -9.95 -0.23
CA ILE A 94 18.55 -9.62 1.18
C ILE A 94 17.29 -10.36 1.64
N SER A 95 17.01 -10.37 2.94
CA SER A 95 15.82 -11.08 3.45
C SER A 95 14.52 -10.29 3.25
N LYS A 96 13.43 -11.00 2.91
CA LYS A 96 12.08 -10.42 2.87
C LYS A 96 11.66 -9.81 4.22
N SER A 97 12.09 -10.44 5.32
CA SER A 97 11.82 -9.96 6.68
C SER A 97 12.42 -8.57 6.92
N LEU A 98 13.63 -8.30 6.44
CA LEU A 98 14.26 -6.98 6.56
C LEU A 98 13.42 -5.91 5.88
N VAL A 99 13.12 -6.07 4.59
CA VAL A 99 12.33 -5.09 3.82
C VAL A 99 10.94 -4.88 4.42
N LYS A 100 10.30 -5.96 4.89
CA LYS A 100 9.00 -5.87 5.59
C LYS A 100 9.10 -5.02 6.86
N ASN A 101 10.09 -5.24 7.72
CA ASN A 101 10.25 -4.47 8.96
C ASN A 101 10.51 -2.98 8.67
N MET A 102 11.35 -2.68 7.67
CA MET A 102 11.68 -1.31 7.33
C MET A 102 10.46 -0.52 6.82
N GLU A 103 9.65 -1.13 5.94
CA GLU A 103 8.55 -0.41 5.28
C GLU A 103 7.20 -0.50 5.98
N LEU A 104 6.87 -1.63 6.63
CA LEU A 104 5.57 -1.82 7.28
C LEU A 104 5.61 -1.56 8.79
N GLU A 105 6.72 -1.94 9.43
CA GLU A 105 6.88 -1.80 10.89
C GLU A 105 7.72 -0.56 11.25
N HIS A 106 8.19 0.18 10.24
CA HIS A 106 8.99 1.40 10.35
C HIS A 106 10.22 1.26 11.27
N ARG A 107 10.86 0.08 11.28
CA ARG A 107 11.98 -0.25 12.16
C ARG A 107 12.96 -1.24 11.54
N LEU A 108 14.14 -1.35 12.13
CA LEU A 108 15.10 -2.40 11.78
C LEU A 108 14.74 -3.71 12.53
N PRO A 109 15.03 -4.89 11.95
CA PRO A 109 14.77 -6.17 12.62
C PRO A 109 15.53 -6.28 13.95
N PRO A 110 14.85 -6.54 15.09
CA PRO A 110 15.45 -6.43 16.43
C PRO A 110 16.42 -7.58 16.73
N GLN A 111 16.29 -8.71 16.03
CA GLN A 111 17.08 -9.92 16.26
C GLN A 111 18.24 -10.07 15.26
N MET A 112 18.41 -9.14 14.31
CA MET A 112 19.46 -9.23 13.29
C MET A 112 20.80 -8.76 13.87
N LYS A 113 21.86 -9.55 13.67
CA LYS A 113 23.23 -9.16 14.04
C LYS A 113 23.63 -7.87 13.33
N ALA A 114 24.30 -6.97 14.05
CA ALA A 114 24.67 -5.65 13.53
C ALA A 114 25.49 -5.72 12.24
N THR A 115 26.45 -6.63 12.15
CA THR A 115 27.28 -6.84 10.95
C THR A 115 26.47 -7.27 9.73
N THR A 116 25.53 -8.21 9.92
CA THR A 116 24.62 -8.66 8.87
C THR A 116 23.65 -7.55 8.45
N LEU A 117 23.17 -6.76 9.41
CA LEU A 117 22.31 -5.61 9.15
C LEU A 117 23.04 -4.58 8.29
N ASP A 118 24.26 -4.19 8.65
CA ASP A 118 25.04 -3.23 7.87
C ASP A 118 25.35 -3.73 6.46
N ALA A 119 25.72 -5.01 6.31
CA ALA A 119 25.92 -5.61 5.00
C ALA A 119 24.65 -5.57 4.14
N ASN A 120 23.48 -5.85 4.73
CA ASN A 120 22.22 -5.78 4.01
C ASN A 120 21.82 -4.34 3.66
N LEU A 121 22.01 -3.38 4.57
CA LEU A 121 21.74 -1.97 4.29
C LEU A 121 22.63 -1.44 3.17
N ARG A 122 23.91 -1.83 3.12
CA ARG A 122 24.83 -1.52 2.00
C ARG A 122 24.32 -2.06 0.67
N LYS A 123 23.92 -3.34 0.64
CA LYS A 123 23.34 -3.95 -0.57
C LYS A 123 22.09 -3.23 -1.04
N ILE A 124 21.23 -2.79 -0.11
CA ILE A 124 20.04 -1.98 -0.45
C ILE A 124 20.48 -0.66 -1.08
N THR A 125 21.36 0.11 -0.43
CA THR A 125 21.79 1.41 -0.96
C THR A 125 22.46 1.29 -2.32
N GLU A 126 23.36 0.32 -2.51
CA GLU A 126 24.02 0.06 -3.79
C GLU A 126 23.02 -0.29 -4.89
N MET A 127 22.03 -1.14 -4.58
CA MET A 127 21.01 -1.52 -5.54
C MET A 127 20.09 -0.35 -5.91
N ILE A 128 19.71 0.48 -4.94
CA ILE A 128 18.93 1.69 -5.20
C ILE A 128 19.73 2.63 -6.09
N ILE A 129 20.97 2.98 -5.72
CA ILE A 129 21.84 3.89 -6.49
C ILE A 129 21.97 3.41 -7.94
N ARG A 130 22.18 2.11 -8.14
CA ARG A 130 22.30 1.50 -9.48
C ARG A 130 21.04 1.65 -10.34
N LEU A 131 19.87 1.76 -9.72
CA LEU A 131 18.57 1.77 -10.40
C LEU A 131 17.89 3.14 -10.38
N VAL A 132 18.48 4.17 -9.75
CA VAL A 132 17.87 5.51 -9.66
C VAL A 132 17.55 6.04 -11.06
N ASP A 133 16.36 6.63 -11.18
CA ASP A 133 15.83 7.21 -12.41
C ASP A 133 16.54 8.54 -12.74
N ILE A 134 17.64 8.50 -13.48
CA ILE A 134 18.43 9.70 -13.80
C ILE A 134 17.65 10.73 -14.64
N ASP A 135 16.56 10.34 -15.31
CA ASP A 135 15.71 11.29 -16.03
C ASP A 135 14.84 12.12 -15.08
N ILE A 136 14.44 11.55 -13.95
CA ILE A 136 13.79 12.27 -12.84
C ILE A 136 14.81 13.08 -12.04
N PHE A 137 16.04 12.57 -11.92
CA PHE A 137 17.11 13.11 -11.10
C PHE A 137 18.34 13.53 -11.96
N PRO A 138 18.19 14.49 -12.91
CA PRO A 138 19.23 14.80 -13.90
C PRO A 138 20.56 15.24 -13.29
N TRP A 139 20.51 15.88 -12.12
CA TRP A 139 21.69 16.32 -11.38
C TRP A 139 22.63 15.18 -10.95
N LEU A 140 22.14 13.94 -10.89
CA LEU A 140 22.98 12.76 -10.60
C LEU A 140 23.86 12.39 -11.79
N GLY A 141 23.33 12.49 -13.01
CA GLY A 141 24.09 12.25 -14.24
C GLY A 141 25.04 13.42 -14.57
N GLU A 142 24.65 14.63 -14.18
CA GLU A 142 25.43 15.86 -14.40
C GLU A 142 26.42 16.18 -13.27
N ASP A 143 26.44 15.38 -12.20
CA ASP A 143 27.24 15.57 -10.98
C ASP A 143 27.23 17.02 -10.42
N ARG A 144 26.04 17.58 -10.28
CA ARG A 144 25.84 18.94 -9.74
C ARG A 144 24.80 18.99 -8.63
N GLU A 145 24.72 20.15 -7.98
CA GLU A 145 23.60 20.43 -7.08
C GLU A 145 22.31 20.67 -7.90
N PRO A 146 21.16 20.16 -7.44
CA PRO A 146 19.90 20.43 -8.09
C PRO A 146 19.37 21.83 -7.75
N THR A 147 18.60 22.38 -8.67
CA THR A 147 17.80 23.58 -8.40
C THR A 147 16.56 23.23 -7.56
N LYS A 148 15.99 24.23 -6.89
CA LYS A 148 14.73 24.06 -6.13
C LYS A 148 13.60 23.53 -7.00
N GLN A 149 13.54 23.95 -8.27
CA GLN A 149 12.49 23.53 -9.19
C GLN A 149 12.66 22.05 -9.60
N GLU A 150 13.89 21.58 -9.82
CA GLU A 150 14.17 20.18 -10.12
C GLU A 150 13.83 19.28 -8.93
N VAL A 151 14.25 19.65 -7.71
CA VAL A 151 13.89 18.91 -6.49
C VAL A 151 12.39 18.80 -6.34
N TYR A 152 11.65 19.91 -6.54
CA TYR A 152 10.19 19.92 -6.43
C TYR A 152 9.52 19.03 -7.48
N ARG A 153 9.97 19.10 -8.74
CA ARG A 153 9.46 18.25 -9.84
C ARG A 153 9.71 16.77 -9.54
N ALA A 154 10.95 16.41 -9.21
CA ALA A 154 11.33 15.04 -8.87
C ALA A 154 10.52 14.50 -7.69
N ALA A 155 10.38 15.31 -6.63
CA ALA A 155 9.60 14.96 -5.47
C ALA A 155 8.14 14.67 -5.82
N THR A 156 7.52 15.50 -6.67
CA THR A 156 6.12 15.33 -7.07
C THR A 156 5.91 14.06 -7.89
N ILE A 157 6.83 13.73 -8.80
CA ILE A 157 6.75 12.51 -9.63
C ILE A 157 6.87 11.26 -8.75
N VAL A 158 7.87 11.22 -7.87
CA VAL A 158 8.06 10.08 -6.96
C VAL A 158 6.93 9.99 -5.94
N ALA A 159 6.39 11.12 -5.49
CA ALA A 159 5.23 11.16 -4.61
C ALA A 159 3.96 10.61 -5.27
N ASP A 160 3.76 10.84 -6.57
CA ASP A 160 2.63 10.27 -7.31
C ASP A 160 2.76 8.74 -7.42
N ARG A 161 3.97 8.23 -7.71
CA ARG A 161 4.28 6.79 -7.69
C ARG A 161 4.00 6.17 -6.30
N LEU A 162 4.46 6.84 -5.23
CA LEU A 162 4.25 6.41 -3.86
C LEU A 162 2.77 6.47 -3.45
N CYS A 163 2.07 7.53 -3.86
CA CYS A 163 0.66 7.74 -3.60
C CYS A 163 -0.20 6.65 -4.25
N GLY A 164 0.05 6.30 -5.51
CA GLY A 164 -0.65 5.18 -6.16
C GLY A 164 -0.50 3.88 -5.36
N ALA A 165 0.73 3.56 -4.93
CA ALA A 165 0.99 2.36 -4.15
C ALA A 165 0.36 2.36 -2.74
N ASN A 166 0.13 3.53 -2.13
CA ASN A 166 -0.52 3.68 -0.82
C ASN A 166 -2.05 3.77 -0.89
N ALA A 167 -2.58 4.56 -1.82
CA ALA A 167 -4.00 4.87 -1.91
C ALA A 167 -4.82 3.66 -2.36
N ASP A 168 -4.28 2.83 -3.26
CA ASP A 168 -4.98 1.65 -3.79
C ASP A 168 -5.42 0.68 -2.68
N PRO A 169 -4.53 0.22 -1.77
CA PRO A 169 -4.93 -0.57 -0.61
C PRO A 169 -5.95 0.12 0.30
N ILE A 170 -5.83 1.44 0.52
CA ILE A 170 -6.74 2.19 1.41
C ILE A 170 -8.14 2.20 0.82
N VAL A 171 -8.28 2.55 -0.45
CA VAL A 171 -9.56 2.58 -1.16
C VAL A 171 -10.17 1.18 -1.19
N ARG A 172 -9.38 0.16 -1.53
CA ARG A 172 -9.86 -1.24 -1.55
C ARG A 172 -10.34 -1.71 -0.18
N ASN A 173 -9.57 -1.49 0.88
CA ASN A 173 -9.92 -1.94 2.23
C ASN A 173 -11.15 -1.17 2.78
N ALA A 174 -11.27 0.13 2.46
CA ALA A 174 -12.44 0.92 2.82
C ALA A 174 -13.70 0.45 2.08
N GLN A 175 -13.57 0.09 0.80
CA GLN A 175 -14.65 -0.50 0.01
C GLN A 175 -15.10 -1.84 0.61
N GLU A 176 -14.16 -2.74 0.92
CA GLU A 176 -14.48 -4.06 1.48
C GLU A 176 -15.21 -3.89 2.82
N LYS A 177 -14.68 -3.04 3.72
CA LYS A 177 -15.32 -2.74 5.01
C LYS A 177 -16.75 -2.22 4.83
N ARG A 178 -16.96 -1.26 3.91
CA ARG A 178 -18.30 -0.73 3.59
C ARG A 178 -19.23 -1.82 3.08
N GLN A 179 -18.75 -2.69 2.19
CA GLN A 179 -19.54 -3.76 1.60
C GLN A 179 -19.98 -4.77 2.68
N LEU A 180 -19.04 -5.23 3.50
CA LEU A 180 -19.32 -6.16 4.60
C LEU A 180 -20.28 -5.54 5.62
N GLU A 181 -20.15 -4.25 5.94
CA GLU A 181 -21.08 -3.56 6.84
C GLU A 181 -22.50 -3.49 6.28
N LYS A 182 -22.66 -3.25 4.97
CA LYS A 182 -23.99 -3.26 4.32
C LYS A 182 -24.62 -4.66 4.35
N ILE A 183 -23.84 -5.69 4.04
CA ILE A 183 -24.29 -7.09 4.09
C ILE A 183 -24.68 -7.45 5.54
N LYS A 184 -23.83 -7.08 6.51
CA LYS A 184 -24.05 -7.31 7.93
C LYS A 184 -25.38 -6.73 8.40
N LYS A 185 -25.59 -5.42 8.17
CA LYS A 185 -26.82 -4.73 8.55
C LYS A 185 -28.06 -5.37 7.92
N TRP A 186 -27.96 -5.79 6.66
CA TRP A 186 -29.04 -6.48 5.99
C TRP A 186 -29.35 -7.83 6.66
N LEU A 187 -28.32 -8.66 6.92
CA LEU A 187 -28.47 -9.97 7.55
C LEU A 187 -29.03 -9.87 8.97
N GLU A 188 -28.47 -9.00 9.80
CA GLU A 188 -28.94 -8.76 11.17
C GLU A 188 -30.40 -8.26 11.18
N GLY A 189 -30.75 -7.36 10.25
CA GLY A 189 -32.14 -6.90 10.07
C GLY A 189 -33.12 -7.99 9.63
N HIS A 190 -32.64 -9.14 9.14
CA HIS A 190 -33.44 -10.31 8.77
C HIS A 190 -33.31 -11.47 9.77
N GLY A 191 -32.76 -11.22 10.96
CA GLY A 191 -32.69 -12.19 12.05
C GLY A 191 -31.51 -13.16 12.00
N TYR A 192 -30.52 -12.90 11.14
CA TYR A 192 -29.28 -13.66 11.13
C TYR A 192 -28.28 -13.14 12.17
N ASN A 193 -27.49 -14.04 12.77
CA ASN A 193 -26.53 -13.71 13.83
C ASN A 193 -25.07 -13.74 13.35
N ASP A 194 -24.29 -12.71 13.69
CA ASP A 194 -22.87 -12.59 13.33
C ASP A 194 -21.95 -13.42 14.25
N MET A 195 -21.36 -14.46 13.67
CA MET A 195 -20.41 -15.37 14.30
C MET A 195 -18.98 -15.23 13.74
N SER A 196 -18.68 -14.15 13.03
CA SER A 196 -17.35 -13.86 12.47
C SER A 196 -16.26 -13.93 13.54
N GLY A 197 -15.26 -14.80 13.34
CA GLY A 197 -14.15 -15.01 14.27
C GLY A 197 -14.51 -15.74 15.57
N LYS A 198 -15.76 -16.19 15.74
CA LYS A 198 -16.25 -16.84 16.98
C LYS A 198 -16.45 -18.34 16.85
N VAL A 199 -16.68 -18.84 15.63
CA VAL A 199 -17.00 -20.24 15.37
C VAL A 199 -16.21 -20.77 14.18
N THR A 200 -15.95 -22.07 14.20
CA THR A 200 -15.45 -22.84 13.06
C THR A 200 -16.62 -23.30 12.19
N LEU A 201 -16.35 -23.68 10.94
CA LEU A 201 -17.39 -24.04 9.96
C LEU A 201 -18.31 -25.17 10.45
N ASP A 202 -17.76 -26.19 11.11
CA ASP A 202 -18.48 -27.33 11.70
C ASP A 202 -19.47 -26.93 12.80
N LYS A 203 -19.29 -25.75 13.40
CA LYS A 203 -20.15 -25.23 14.48
C LYS A 203 -21.17 -24.19 14.01
N MET A 204 -21.18 -23.88 12.71
CA MET A 204 -22.17 -22.97 12.12
C MET A 204 -23.55 -23.63 12.14
N LYS A 205 -24.55 -22.89 12.66
CA LYS A 205 -25.95 -23.33 12.69
C LYS A 205 -26.81 -22.51 11.71
N PRO A 206 -27.98 -23.04 11.27
CA PRO A 206 -28.94 -22.24 10.53
C PRO A 206 -29.26 -20.92 11.25
N GLY A 207 -29.32 -19.83 10.48
CA GLY A 207 -29.51 -18.47 11.03
C GLY A 207 -28.22 -17.79 11.50
N MET A 208 -27.04 -18.39 11.30
CA MET A 208 -25.75 -17.74 11.56
C MET A 208 -25.06 -17.35 10.25
N PHE A 209 -24.25 -16.29 10.29
CA PHE A 209 -23.32 -15.93 9.23
C PHE A 209 -21.95 -15.57 9.81
N ALA A 210 -20.91 -15.68 8.99
CA ALA A 210 -19.56 -15.27 9.35
C ALA A 210 -18.85 -14.71 8.12
N PHE A 211 -18.12 -13.61 8.28
CA PHE A 211 -17.21 -13.11 7.25
C PHE A 211 -15.82 -13.68 7.45
N ARG A 212 -15.08 -13.86 6.34
CA ARG A 212 -13.69 -14.32 6.32
C ARG A 212 -13.46 -15.64 7.08
N LEU A 213 -14.49 -16.50 7.12
CA LEU A 213 -14.37 -17.86 7.65
C LEU A 213 -13.62 -18.72 6.62
N ASN A 214 -12.51 -19.32 7.01
CA ASN A 214 -11.79 -20.25 6.14
C ASN A 214 -12.63 -21.52 5.95
N VAL A 215 -12.94 -21.82 4.69
CA VAL A 215 -13.59 -23.07 4.28
C VAL A 215 -12.50 -23.94 3.67
N PRO A 216 -12.19 -25.11 4.27
CA PRO A 216 -11.19 -26.04 3.75
C PRO A 216 -11.62 -26.69 2.43
#